data_AF-A0ABD5EDR5-F1
#
_entry.id   AF-A0ABD5EDR5-F1
#
_cell.length_a   1.000
_cell.length_b   1.000
_cell.length_c   1.000
_cell.angle_alpha   90.00
_cell.angle_beta   90.00
_cell.angle_gamma   90.00
#
_symmetry.space_group_name_H-M   'P 1'
#
loop_
_entity.id
_entity.type
_entity.pdbx_description
1 polymer ?
#
loop_
_entity_poly.entity_id
_entity_poly.type
_entity_poly.pdbx_seq_one_letter_code
_entity_poly.pdbx_strand_id
1 'polypeptide(L)'
;MDDAKTRSRRQILEVAAELLEREGAQALSTRAVAAAAGIRAASLYQLFGDKDGLLSALAIHAFDLYLAQKHAFPSSGDPVDDMRRGWDMHVDFGLKHPAFYLLMYGTDRPGRRPPAAREAQELLMGFLGRTASSGRLRVPPVLAAHLTLAAVTGVTLSLIGIPESERDPEVSPRMREVLIDALTTDASPASDSTLAARALALDATLNGANPATIPLRPVETALLQDWLQHLAN
;
A
#
# COMPACT_ATOMS: atom_id res chain seq x y z
N MET A 1 -27.67 10.71 37.46
CA MET A 1 -26.97 9.42 37.61
C MET A 1 -27.30 8.64 36.36
N ASP A 2 -26.60 8.98 35.28
CA ASP A 2 -25.40 8.30 34.78
C ASP A 2 -25.80 7.10 33.93
N ASP A 3 -26.04 7.39 32.66
CA ASP A 3 -26.11 6.38 31.60
C ASP A 3 -25.21 6.88 30.47
N ALA A 4 -23.92 7.09 30.80
CA ALA A 4 -22.88 7.22 29.79
C ALA A 4 -22.85 5.90 29.00
N LYS A 5 -23.58 5.86 27.88
CA LYS A 5 -23.60 4.73 26.94
C LYS A 5 -22.18 4.19 26.79
N THR A 6 -21.94 2.97 27.28
CA THR A 6 -20.63 2.33 27.15
C THR A 6 -20.44 1.96 25.69
N ARG A 7 -19.86 2.88 24.94
CA ARG A 7 -19.54 2.67 23.54
C ARG A 7 -18.19 1.95 23.45
N SER A 8 -18.14 0.87 22.66
CA SER A 8 -16.90 0.11 22.44
C SER A 8 -15.84 0.97 21.76
N ARG A 9 -14.55 0.59 21.92
CA ARG A 9 -13.42 1.22 21.22
C ARG A 9 -13.66 1.34 19.71
N ARG A 10 -14.19 0.28 19.08
CA ARG A 10 -14.52 0.25 17.66
C ARG A 10 -15.58 1.28 17.27
N GLN A 11 -16.69 1.34 17.99
CA GLN A 11 -17.77 2.30 17.70
C GLN A 11 -17.34 3.76 17.90
N ILE A 12 -16.40 4.04 18.82
CA ILE A 12 -15.83 5.39 18.97
C ILE A 12 -14.91 5.70 17.79
N LEU A 13 -14.13 4.71 17.33
CA LEU A 13 -13.27 4.85 16.15
C LEU A 13 -14.10 5.11 14.89
N GLU A 14 -15.25 4.44 14.72
CA GLU A 14 -16.20 4.68 13.62
C GLU A 14 -16.70 6.12 13.61
N VAL A 15 -17.07 6.68 14.76
CA VAL A 15 -17.48 8.09 14.83
C VAL A 15 -16.33 9.05 14.60
N ALA A 16 -15.12 8.71 15.03
CA ALA A 16 -13.93 9.50 14.69
C ALA A 16 -13.63 9.46 13.18
N ALA A 17 -13.86 8.31 12.54
CA ALA A 17 -13.67 8.10 11.11
C ALA A 17 -14.70 8.90 10.29
N GLU A 18 -15.98 8.85 10.67
CA GLU A 18 -17.05 9.68 10.09
C GLU A 18 -16.78 11.18 10.25
N LEU A 19 -16.28 11.60 11.42
CA LEU A 19 -15.91 12.99 11.67
C LEU A 19 -14.73 13.42 10.78
N LEU A 20 -13.72 12.56 10.63
CA LEU A 20 -12.54 12.82 9.80
C LEU A 20 -12.92 12.98 8.32
N GLU A 21 -13.77 12.10 7.79
CA GLU A 21 -14.20 12.18 6.38
C GLU A 21 -15.10 13.39 6.11
N ARG A 22 -15.98 13.75 7.05
CA ARG A 22 -16.90 14.88 6.88
C ARG A 22 -16.23 16.25 7.05
N GLU A 23 -15.36 16.39 8.05
CA GLU A 23 -14.86 17.70 8.49
C GLU A 23 -13.33 17.85 8.35
N GLY A 24 -12.64 16.79 7.92
CA GLY A 24 -11.20 16.78 7.72
C GLY A 24 -10.38 16.72 9.02
N ALA A 25 -9.07 16.55 8.86
CA ALA A 25 -8.14 16.35 9.98
C ALA A 25 -8.05 17.56 10.95
N GLN A 26 -8.41 18.76 10.47
CA GLN A 26 -8.37 19.98 11.28
C GLN A 26 -9.48 20.02 12.35
N ALA A 27 -10.66 19.46 12.04
CA ALA A 27 -11.76 19.34 12.98
C ALA A 27 -11.55 18.20 14.00
N LEU A 28 -10.62 17.29 13.72
CA LEU A 28 -10.37 16.14 14.56
C LEU A 28 -9.60 16.50 15.84
N SER A 29 -10.31 16.51 16.96
CA SER A 29 -9.75 16.63 18.31
C SER A 29 -10.34 15.58 19.25
N THR A 30 -9.60 15.23 20.31
CA THR A 30 -10.08 14.30 21.35
C THR A 30 -11.40 14.76 21.97
N ARG A 31 -11.59 16.08 22.12
CA ARG A 31 -12.84 16.68 22.61
C ARG A 31 -13.98 16.57 21.61
N ALA A 32 -13.74 16.91 20.33
CA ALA A 32 -14.74 16.82 19.27
C ALA A 32 -15.22 15.37 19.10
N VAL A 33 -14.30 14.40 19.10
CA VAL A 33 -14.64 12.97 19.02
C VAL A 33 -15.38 12.49 20.26
N ALA A 34 -14.96 12.89 21.47
CA ALA A 34 -15.68 12.52 22.68
C ALA A 34 -17.13 13.05 22.68
N ALA A 35 -17.30 14.32 22.26
CA ALA A 35 -18.62 14.94 22.13
C ALA A 35 -19.48 14.23 21.08
N ALA A 36 -18.95 14.01 19.87
CA ALA A 36 -19.64 13.28 18.80
C ALA A 36 -19.98 11.84 19.20
N ALA A 37 -19.14 11.20 20.02
CA ALA A 37 -19.35 9.85 20.49
C ALA A 37 -20.26 9.75 21.73
N GLY A 38 -20.64 10.88 22.33
CA GLY A 38 -21.47 10.93 23.54
C GLY A 38 -20.78 10.37 24.79
N ILE A 39 -19.44 10.46 24.86
CA ILE A 39 -18.64 9.95 25.98
C ILE A 39 -17.87 11.07 26.68
N ARG A 40 -17.39 10.80 27.89
CA ARG A 40 -16.49 11.70 28.62
C ARG A 40 -15.12 11.71 27.95
N ALA A 41 -14.47 12.87 27.90
CA ALA A 41 -13.10 12.99 27.34
C ALA A 41 -12.12 12.02 28.02
N ALA A 42 -12.21 11.84 29.35
CA ALA A 42 -11.38 10.90 30.09
C ALA A 42 -11.48 9.45 29.56
N SER A 43 -12.66 9.00 29.16
CA SER A 43 -12.86 7.67 28.56
C SER A 43 -12.17 7.54 27.20
N LEU A 44 -12.12 8.63 26.42
CA LEU A 44 -11.39 8.64 25.15
C LEU A 44 -9.87 8.54 25.38
N TYR A 45 -9.34 9.24 26.39
CA TYR A 45 -7.93 9.12 26.77
C TYR A 45 -7.56 7.71 27.24
N GLN A 46 -8.46 7.02 27.95
CA GLN A 46 -8.24 5.62 28.35
C GLN A 46 -8.16 4.66 27.15
N LEU A 47 -8.93 4.91 26.10
CA LEU A 47 -9.02 4.02 24.94
C LEU A 47 -7.93 4.25 23.90
N PHE A 48 -7.53 5.51 23.70
CA PHE A 48 -6.64 5.90 22.61
C PHE A 48 -5.37 6.61 23.08
N GLY A 49 -5.21 6.88 24.38
CA GLY A 49 -4.13 7.72 24.88
C GLY A 49 -4.37 9.16 24.46
N ASP A 50 -3.51 9.71 23.63
CA ASP A 50 -3.57 11.10 23.18
C ASP A 50 -4.18 11.23 21.76
N LYS A 51 -4.07 12.44 21.19
CA LYS A 51 -4.47 12.71 19.81
C LYS A 51 -3.69 11.83 18.82
N ASP A 52 -2.41 11.57 19.10
CA ASP A 52 -1.56 10.77 18.22
C ASP A 52 -1.96 9.29 18.23
N GLY A 53 -2.36 8.75 19.38
CA GLY A 53 -2.89 7.40 19.48
C GLY A 53 -4.25 7.25 18.79
N LEU A 54 -5.10 8.27 18.83
CA LEU A 54 -6.34 8.31 18.05
C LEU A 54 -6.06 8.35 16.54
N LEU A 55 -5.16 9.23 16.08
CA LEU A 55 -4.74 9.32 14.68
C LEU A 55 -4.11 8.02 14.20
N SER A 56 -3.28 7.37 15.03
CA SER A 56 -2.69 6.07 14.69
C SER A 56 -3.76 4.98 14.53
N ALA A 57 -4.78 4.98 15.39
CA ALA A 57 -5.89 4.04 15.28
C ALA A 57 -6.73 4.27 14.01
N LEU A 58 -6.94 5.54 13.63
CA LEU A 58 -7.61 5.91 12.38
C LEU A 58 -6.78 5.54 11.15
N ALA A 59 -5.46 5.68 11.20
CA ALA A 59 -4.57 5.26 10.13
C ALA A 59 -4.64 3.74 9.90
N ILE A 60 -4.67 2.95 10.99
CA ILE A 60 -4.86 1.50 10.92
C ILE A 60 -6.21 1.18 10.27
N HIS A 61 -7.28 1.82 10.74
CA HIS A 61 -8.62 1.64 10.15
C HIS A 61 -8.66 1.96 8.64
N ALA A 62 -7.99 3.04 8.22
CA ALA A 62 -7.87 3.41 6.82
C ALA A 62 -7.11 2.35 6.00
N PHE A 63 -6.01 1.82 6.52
CA PHE A 63 -5.31 0.69 5.88
C PHE A 63 -6.18 -0.57 5.82
N ASP A 64 -6.95 -0.88 6.86
CA ASP A 64 -7.85 -2.05 6.86
C ASP A 64 -8.91 -1.93 5.73
N LEU A 65 -9.48 -0.73 5.54
CA LEU A 65 -10.41 -0.45 4.44
C LEU A 65 -9.73 -0.59 3.07
N TYR A 66 -8.52 -0.01 2.92
CA TYR A 66 -7.73 -0.11 1.70
C TYR A 66 -7.36 -1.56 1.35
N LEU A 67 -6.94 -2.35 2.35
CA LEU A 67 -6.60 -3.75 2.21
C LEU A 67 -7.83 -4.59 1.84
N ALA A 68 -8.97 -4.35 2.48
CA ALA A 68 -10.22 -5.01 2.12
C ALA A 68 -10.59 -4.76 0.65
N GLN A 69 -10.42 -3.53 0.15
CA GLN A 69 -10.62 -3.21 -1.26
C GLN A 69 -9.61 -3.95 -2.16
N LYS A 70 -8.32 -3.97 -1.80
CA LYS A 70 -7.28 -4.72 -2.53
C LYS A 70 -7.61 -6.22 -2.62
N HIS A 71 -8.04 -6.84 -1.52
CA HIS A 71 -8.36 -8.27 -1.48
C HIS A 71 -9.60 -8.62 -2.30
N ALA A 72 -10.53 -7.69 -2.48
CA ALA A 72 -11.71 -7.88 -3.31
C ALA A 72 -11.43 -7.83 -4.82
N PHE A 73 -10.22 -7.41 -5.24
CA PHE A 73 -9.84 -7.38 -6.65
C PHE A 73 -9.29 -8.73 -7.13
N PRO A 74 -10.02 -9.46 -8.00
CA PRO A 74 -9.50 -10.69 -8.59
C PRO A 74 -8.37 -10.39 -9.59
N SER A 75 -7.46 -11.36 -9.75
CA SER A 75 -6.47 -11.33 -10.82
C SER A 75 -7.16 -11.43 -12.19
N SER A 76 -6.64 -10.73 -13.19
CA SER A 76 -7.09 -10.84 -14.58
C SER A 76 -6.43 -11.98 -15.33
N GLY A 77 -5.37 -12.57 -14.75
CA GLY A 77 -4.49 -13.51 -15.44
C GLY A 77 -3.28 -12.86 -16.11
N ASP A 78 -3.26 -11.54 -16.32
CA ASP A 78 -2.06 -10.79 -16.76
C ASP A 78 -1.51 -9.92 -15.62
N PRO A 79 -0.28 -10.19 -15.13
CA PRO A 79 0.36 -9.38 -14.11
C PRO A 79 0.52 -7.90 -14.48
N VAL A 80 0.69 -7.55 -15.76
CA VAL A 80 0.85 -6.14 -16.17
C VAL A 80 -0.48 -5.41 -16.10
N ASP A 81 -1.57 -6.03 -16.52
CA ASP A 81 -2.91 -5.45 -16.36
C ASP A 81 -3.34 -5.42 -14.88
N ASP A 82 -2.91 -6.38 -14.07
CA ASP A 82 -3.10 -6.34 -12.62
C ASP A 82 -2.35 -5.15 -11.97
N MET A 83 -1.18 -4.76 -12.50
CA MET A 83 -0.50 -3.52 -12.09
C MET A 83 -1.35 -2.29 -12.42
N ARG A 84 -1.91 -2.22 -13.64
CA ARG A 84 -2.78 -1.09 -14.06
C ARG A 84 -4.00 -0.96 -13.15
N ARG A 85 -4.74 -2.04 -12.96
CA ARG A 85 -5.92 -2.05 -12.08
C ARG A 85 -5.56 -1.75 -10.63
N GLY A 86 -4.40 -2.25 -10.17
CA GLY A 86 -3.87 -1.98 -8.85
C GLY A 86 -3.56 -0.50 -8.62
N TRP A 87 -3.00 0.17 -9.62
CA TRP A 87 -2.77 1.61 -9.62
C TRP A 87 -4.09 2.38 -9.57
N ASP A 88 -5.03 2.06 -10.46
CA ASP A 88 -6.30 2.78 -10.56
C ASP A 88 -7.11 2.68 -9.29
N MET A 89 -7.17 1.49 -8.69
CA MET A 89 -7.81 1.29 -7.39
C MET A 89 -7.15 2.14 -6.30
N HIS A 90 -5.81 2.22 -6.29
CA HIS A 90 -5.09 3.02 -5.29
C HIS A 90 -5.40 4.52 -5.39
N VAL A 91 -5.39 5.05 -6.62
CA VAL A 91 -5.75 6.45 -6.88
C VAL A 91 -7.21 6.71 -6.53
N ASP A 92 -8.12 5.84 -6.96
CA ASP A 92 -9.56 5.91 -6.68
C ASP A 92 -9.84 5.92 -5.17
N PHE A 93 -9.18 5.06 -4.40
CA PHE A 93 -9.29 5.06 -2.94
C PHE A 93 -8.88 6.40 -2.33
N GLY A 94 -7.73 6.95 -2.75
CA GLY A 94 -7.26 8.23 -2.23
C GLY A 94 -8.15 9.41 -2.59
N LEU A 95 -8.74 9.41 -3.78
CA LEU A 95 -9.68 10.46 -4.21
C LEU A 95 -11.04 10.36 -3.52
N LYS A 96 -11.52 9.14 -3.22
CA LYS A 96 -12.77 8.91 -2.48
C LYS A 96 -12.63 9.19 -0.98
N HIS A 97 -11.44 8.96 -0.42
CA HIS A 97 -11.16 9.08 1.01
C HIS A 97 -9.93 9.96 1.27
N PRO A 98 -9.95 11.26 0.88
CA PRO A 98 -8.77 12.11 0.92
C PRO A 98 -8.25 12.33 2.35
N ALA A 99 -9.14 12.38 3.35
CA ALA A 99 -8.73 12.59 4.74
C ALA A 99 -8.03 11.35 5.33
N PHE A 100 -8.54 10.14 5.04
CA PHE A 100 -7.84 8.90 5.37
C PHE A 100 -6.52 8.76 4.61
N TYR A 101 -6.49 9.11 3.33
CA TYR A 101 -5.29 8.98 2.53
C TYR A 101 -4.15 9.89 3.02
N LEU A 102 -4.47 11.15 3.37
CA LEU A 102 -3.53 12.06 4.02
C LEU A 102 -3.04 11.56 5.37
N LEU A 103 -3.86 10.80 6.11
CA LEU A 103 -3.45 10.18 7.37
C LEU A 103 -2.53 8.97 7.14
N MET A 104 -2.76 8.19 6.08
CA MET A 104 -1.93 7.03 5.72
C MET A 104 -0.56 7.44 5.17
N TYR A 105 -0.53 8.47 4.32
CA TYR A 105 0.64 8.81 3.49
C TYR A 105 1.11 10.27 3.60
N GLY A 106 0.31 11.16 4.20
CA GLY A 106 0.63 12.59 4.31
C GLY A 106 1.22 13.03 5.65
N THR A 107 1.20 12.18 6.69
CA THR A 107 1.82 12.49 8.00
C THR A 107 3.19 11.84 8.13
N ASP A 108 4.23 12.56 7.73
CA ASP A 108 5.63 12.17 7.90
C ASP A 108 6.05 12.24 9.37
N ARG A 109 5.90 11.12 10.08
CA ARG A 109 6.75 10.83 11.24
C ARG A 109 7.81 9.82 10.82
N PRO A 110 9.06 10.24 10.61
CA PRO A 110 10.15 9.32 10.27
C PRO A 110 10.18 8.14 11.25
N GLY A 111 10.16 6.92 10.71
CA GLY A 111 10.28 5.67 11.49
C GLY A 111 9.00 5.13 12.14
N ARG A 112 7.83 5.78 12.01
CA ARG A 112 6.60 5.32 12.67
C ARG A 112 5.54 4.86 11.66
N ARG A 113 5.76 3.67 11.06
CA ARG A 113 4.75 3.01 10.19
C ARG A 113 3.88 2.04 10.99
N PRO A 114 2.54 2.07 10.86
CA PRO A 114 1.67 1.10 11.51
C PRO A 114 1.83 -0.31 10.91
N PRO A 115 1.50 -1.40 11.64
CA PRO A 115 1.56 -2.76 11.12
C PRO A 115 0.81 -2.96 9.79
N ALA A 116 -0.37 -2.34 9.64
CA ALA A 116 -1.17 -2.44 8.41
C ALA A 116 -0.46 -1.82 7.18
N ALA A 117 0.43 -0.84 7.37
CA ALA A 117 1.26 -0.32 6.28
C ALA A 117 2.33 -1.34 5.83
N ARG A 118 2.81 -2.19 6.75
CA ARG A 118 3.72 -3.30 6.39
C ARG A 118 2.99 -4.36 5.60
N GLU A 119 1.78 -4.73 6.01
CA GLU A 119 0.94 -5.68 5.27
C GLU A 119 0.64 -5.21 3.83
N ALA A 120 0.28 -3.93 3.66
CA ALA A 120 0.08 -3.35 2.32
C ALA A 120 1.36 -3.40 1.47
N GLN A 121 2.53 -3.18 2.08
CA GLN A 121 3.83 -3.30 1.42
C GLN A 121 4.15 -4.76 1.07
N GLU A 122 3.87 -5.71 1.97
CA GLU A 122 4.05 -7.15 1.75
C GLU A 122 3.18 -7.66 0.61
N LEU A 123 1.92 -7.19 0.50
CA LEU A 123 1.06 -7.52 -0.63
C LEU A 123 1.61 -7.02 -1.96
N LEU A 124 2.10 -5.78 -2.01
CA LEU A 124 2.74 -5.22 -3.21
C LEU A 124 4.01 -6.01 -3.57
N MET A 125 4.84 -6.33 -2.58
CA MET A 125 6.06 -7.12 -2.76
C MET A 125 5.76 -8.52 -3.28
N GLY A 126 4.79 -9.22 -2.69
CA GLY A 126 4.38 -10.55 -3.13
C GLY A 126 3.80 -10.54 -4.55
N PHE A 127 3.05 -9.49 -4.89
CA PHE A 127 2.56 -9.28 -6.24
C PHE A 127 3.70 -9.09 -7.25
N LEU A 128 4.64 -8.18 -6.99
CA LEU A 128 5.78 -7.93 -7.88
C LEU A 128 6.75 -9.11 -7.94
N GLY A 129 6.87 -9.90 -6.87
CA GLY A 129 7.60 -11.16 -6.87
C GLY A 129 7.03 -12.15 -7.90
N ARG A 130 5.69 -12.30 -7.96
CA ARG A 130 5.03 -13.12 -8.99
C ARG A 130 5.25 -12.58 -10.40
N THR A 131 5.18 -11.26 -10.59
CA THR A 131 5.48 -10.61 -11.87
C THR A 131 6.92 -10.89 -12.30
N ALA A 132 7.89 -10.80 -11.38
CA ALA A 132 9.28 -11.13 -11.66
C ALA A 132 9.48 -12.61 -11.99
N SER A 133 8.88 -13.55 -11.23
CA SER A 133 8.92 -14.98 -11.53
C SER A 133 8.35 -15.33 -12.91
N SER A 134 7.43 -14.52 -13.45
CA SER A 134 6.93 -14.68 -14.81
C SER A 134 7.85 -14.13 -15.91
N GLY A 135 8.99 -13.52 -15.55
CA GLY A 135 9.95 -12.91 -16.48
C GLY A 135 9.54 -11.52 -16.99
N ARG A 136 8.44 -10.94 -16.46
CA ARG A 136 7.86 -9.70 -16.96
C ARG A 136 8.41 -8.43 -16.29
N LEU A 137 9.29 -8.54 -15.29
CA LEU A 137 9.86 -7.40 -14.57
C LEU A 137 11.30 -7.11 -15.03
N ARG A 138 11.62 -5.83 -15.29
CA ARG A 138 12.94 -5.36 -15.76
C ARG A 138 13.92 -5.04 -14.64
N VAL A 139 13.44 -4.88 -13.41
CA VAL A 139 14.23 -4.48 -12.23
C VAL A 139 13.91 -5.40 -11.05
N PRO A 140 14.74 -5.44 -9.98
CA PRO A 140 14.41 -6.20 -8.79
C PRO A 140 13.03 -5.85 -8.20
N PRO A 141 12.26 -6.83 -7.68
CA PRO A 141 10.93 -6.58 -7.11
C PRO A 141 10.90 -5.49 -6.04
N VAL A 142 11.93 -5.42 -5.21
CA VAL A 142 12.06 -4.40 -4.16
C VAL A 142 12.13 -2.99 -4.76
N LEU A 143 12.94 -2.79 -5.80
CA LEU A 143 13.05 -1.51 -6.48
C LEU A 143 11.74 -1.15 -7.19
N ALA A 144 11.12 -2.10 -7.88
CA ALA A 144 9.82 -1.91 -8.51
C ALA A 144 8.74 -1.49 -7.49
N ALA A 145 8.73 -2.09 -6.29
CA ALA A 145 7.78 -1.75 -5.24
C ALA A 145 7.98 -0.32 -4.74
N HIS A 146 9.23 0.10 -4.51
CA HIS A 146 9.55 1.45 -4.09
C HIS A 146 9.15 2.50 -5.15
N LEU A 147 9.50 2.26 -6.41
CA LEU A 147 9.15 3.15 -7.51
C LEU A 147 7.64 3.24 -7.70
N THR A 148 6.94 2.10 -7.64
CA THR A 148 5.48 2.05 -7.74
C THR A 148 4.82 2.84 -6.62
N LEU A 149 5.21 2.58 -5.37
CA LEU A 149 4.62 3.26 -4.21
C LEU A 149 4.92 4.77 -4.22
N ALA A 150 6.14 5.18 -4.59
CA ALA A 150 6.51 6.58 -4.68
C ALA A 150 5.68 7.31 -5.75
N ALA A 151 5.58 6.73 -6.96
CA ALA A 151 4.86 7.35 -8.07
C ALA A 151 3.35 7.45 -7.78
N VAL A 152 2.71 6.35 -7.36
CA VAL A 152 1.26 6.33 -7.14
C VAL A 152 0.87 7.22 -5.95
N THR A 153 1.68 7.24 -4.89
CA THR A 153 1.45 8.13 -3.73
C THR A 153 1.59 9.59 -4.13
N GLY A 154 2.64 9.93 -4.88
CA GLY A 154 2.87 11.31 -5.36
C GLY A 154 1.74 11.81 -6.25
N VAL A 155 1.29 11.01 -7.22
CA VAL A 155 0.15 11.34 -8.07
C VAL A 155 -1.12 11.53 -7.25
N THR A 156 -1.42 10.61 -6.34
CA THR A 156 -2.65 10.66 -5.55
C THR A 156 -2.67 11.88 -4.63
N LEU A 157 -1.58 12.16 -3.90
CA LEU A 157 -1.48 13.36 -3.06
C LEU A 157 -1.56 14.64 -3.88
N SER A 158 -0.95 14.68 -5.06
CA SER A 158 -1.04 15.83 -5.95
C SER A 158 -2.48 16.08 -6.41
N LEU A 159 -3.22 15.02 -6.78
CA LEU A 159 -4.62 15.14 -7.22
C LEU A 159 -5.57 15.51 -6.08
N ILE A 160 -5.33 15.02 -4.85
CA ILE A 160 -6.09 15.42 -3.65
C ILE A 160 -6.01 16.94 -3.45
N GLY A 161 -4.86 17.55 -3.72
CA GLY A 161 -4.66 19.00 -3.58
C GLY A 161 -5.36 19.86 -4.64
N ILE A 162 -5.91 19.28 -5.70
CA ILE A 162 -6.55 19.99 -6.82
C ILE A 162 -8.08 19.85 -6.70
N PRO A 163 -8.87 20.94 -6.85
CA PRO A 163 -10.33 20.87 -6.91
C PRO A 163 -10.80 19.91 -8.00
N GLU A 164 -11.85 19.13 -7.74
CA GLU A 164 -12.30 18.08 -8.66
C GLU A 164 -12.55 18.57 -10.09
N SER A 165 -13.12 19.77 -10.25
CA SER A 165 -13.40 20.40 -11.54
C SER A 165 -12.15 20.81 -12.33
N GLU A 166 -10.99 20.89 -11.67
CA GLU A 166 -9.72 21.35 -12.26
C GLU A 166 -8.73 20.19 -12.46
N ARG A 167 -9.09 18.97 -12.05
CA ARG A 167 -8.22 17.79 -12.20
C ARG A 167 -8.12 17.41 -13.67
N ASP A 168 -6.90 17.31 -14.18
CA ASP A 168 -6.64 16.73 -15.49
C ASP A 168 -6.74 15.19 -15.41
N PRO A 169 -7.70 14.56 -16.12
CA PRO A 169 -7.90 13.12 -16.08
C PRO A 169 -6.74 12.32 -16.68
N GLU A 170 -5.84 12.94 -17.44
CA GLU A 170 -4.71 12.25 -18.08
C GLU A 170 -3.53 12.05 -17.12
N VAL A 171 -3.41 12.82 -16.04
CA VAL A 171 -2.22 12.79 -15.16
C VAL A 171 -1.95 11.40 -14.58
N SER A 172 -2.99 10.76 -14.02
CA SER A 172 -2.84 9.44 -13.40
C SER A 172 -2.58 8.33 -14.43
N PRO A 173 -3.40 8.16 -15.49
CA PRO A 173 -3.15 7.16 -16.53
C PRO A 173 -1.78 7.31 -17.20
N ARG A 174 -1.34 8.54 -17.50
CA ARG A 174 -0.03 8.77 -18.14
C ARG A 174 1.13 8.37 -17.23
N MET A 175 1.10 8.76 -15.96
CA MET A 175 2.16 8.36 -15.01
C MET A 175 2.17 6.85 -14.80
N ARG A 176 0.99 6.21 -14.75
CA ARG A 176 0.85 4.76 -14.65
C ARG A 176 1.53 4.06 -15.82
N GLU A 177 1.24 4.46 -17.06
CA GLU A 177 1.86 3.84 -18.23
C GLU A 177 3.37 4.13 -18.29
N VAL A 178 3.83 5.34 -17.98
CA VAL A 178 5.28 5.66 -17.89
C VAL A 178 5.99 4.72 -16.90
N LEU A 179 5.41 4.51 -15.73
CA LEU A 179 5.97 3.62 -14.73
C LEU A 179 5.94 2.15 -15.21
N ILE A 180 4.81 1.67 -15.72
CA ILE A 180 4.66 0.29 -16.18
C ILE A 180 5.62 -0.01 -17.33
N ASP A 181 5.72 0.90 -18.29
CA ASP A 181 6.65 0.79 -19.41
C ASP A 181 8.09 0.78 -18.93
N ALA A 182 8.44 1.52 -17.88
CA ALA A 182 9.78 1.49 -17.30
C ALA A 182 10.07 0.17 -16.56
N LEU A 183 9.08 -0.38 -15.86
CA LEU A 183 9.25 -1.54 -14.96
C LEU A 183 9.07 -2.89 -15.65
N THR A 184 8.32 -2.97 -16.74
CA THR A 184 7.85 -4.25 -17.30
C THR A 184 8.29 -4.47 -18.74
N THR A 185 8.27 -5.73 -19.19
CA THR A 185 8.60 -6.13 -20.57
C THR A 185 7.56 -7.11 -21.09
N ASP A 186 7.26 -7.10 -22.38
CA ASP A 186 6.34 -8.06 -23.03
C ASP A 186 6.95 -9.43 -23.26
N ALA A 187 8.25 -9.58 -23.03
CA ALA A 187 8.95 -10.84 -23.24
C ALA A 187 8.40 -11.94 -22.32
N SER A 188 7.65 -12.87 -22.92
CA SER A 188 7.50 -14.23 -22.40
C SER A 188 8.91 -14.83 -22.24
N PRO A 189 9.20 -15.63 -21.19
CA PRO A 189 10.55 -16.15 -20.93
C PRO A 189 11.18 -16.96 -22.09
N ALA A 190 10.38 -17.33 -23.10
CA ALA A 190 10.78 -18.14 -24.24
C ALA A 190 10.99 -17.33 -25.53
N SER A 191 11.89 -16.34 -25.55
CA SER A 191 12.85 -16.13 -26.67
C SER A 191 13.74 -14.88 -26.49
N ASP A 192 13.19 -13.76 -26.00
CA ASP A 192 13.89 -12.44 -26.04
C ASP A 192 14.11 -11.77 -24.68
N SER A 193 13.91 -12.47 -23.55
CA SER A 193 14.19 -11.92 -22.22
C SER A 193 15.70 -11.70 -22.03
N THR A 194 16.11 -10.50 -21.60
CA THR A 194 17.51 -10.19 -21.29
C THR A 194 18.07 -11.12 -20.20
N LEU A 195 19.40 -11.29 -20.15
CA LEU A 195 20.07 -12.08 -19.10
C LEU A 195 19.68 -11.59 -17.70
N ALA A 196 19.60 -10.27 -17.51
CA ALA A 196 19.15 -9.65 -16.27
C ALA A 196 17.72 -10.04 -15.89
N ALA A 197 16.76 -10.01 -16.84
CA ALA A 197 15.39 -10.43 -16.58
C ALA A 197 15.28 -11.90 -16.18
N ARG A 198 16.10 -12.78 -16.78
CA ARG A 198 16.17 -14.21 -16.40
C ARG A 198 16.77 -14.40 -15.01
N ALA A 199 17.82 -13.66 -14.67
CA ALA A 199 18.45 -13.72 -13.37
C ALA A 199 17.48 -13.28 -12.26
N LEU A 200 16.74 -12.18 -12.49
CA LEU A 200 15.69 -11.69 -11.60
C LEU A 200 14.54 -12.69 -11.43
N ALA A 201 14.09 -13.31 -12.53
CA ALA A 201 13.01 -14.29 -12.48
C ALA A 201 13.40 -15.54 -11.69
N LEU A 202 14.63 -16.02 -11.86
CA LEU A 202 15.13 -17.15 -11.09
C LEU A 202 15.32 -16.81 -9.62
N ASP A 203 15.89 -15.64 -9.30
CA ASP A 203 16.05 -15.18 -7.91
C ASP A 203 14.69 -15.05 -7.20
N ALA A 204 13.69 -14.43 -7.86
CA ALA A 204 12.33 -14.34 -7.34
C ALA A 204 11.70 -15.73 -7.10
N THR A 205 11.94 -16.67 -8.02
CA THR A 205 11.44 -18.05 -7.90
C THR A 205 12.09 -18.79 -6.73
N LEU A 206 13.40 -18.63 -6.53
CA LEU A 206 14.12 -19.23 -5.39
C LEU A 206 13.64 -18.67 -4.05
N ASN A 207 13.40 -17.35 -3.97
CA ASN A 207 12.88 -16.69 -2.77
C ASN A 207 11.43 -17.10 -2.43
N GLY A 208 10.62 -17.46 -3.43
CA GLY A 208 9.25 -17.92 -3.24
C GLY A 208 9.10 -19.44 -3.05
N ALA A 209 10.13 -20.23 -3.33
CA ALA A 209 10.09 -21.69 -3.27
C ALA A 209 10.23 -22.21 -1.83
N ASN A 210 9.66 -23.39 -1.56
CA ASN A 210 9.92 -24.09 -0.30
C ASN A 210 11.39 -24.56 -0.27
N PRO A 211 12.21 -24.16 0.74
CA PRO A 211 13.62 -24.53 0.80
C PRO A 211 13.87 -26.05 0.71
N ALA A 212 12.94 -26.88 1.21
CA ALA A 212 13.04 -28.34 1.15
C ALA A 212 12.91 -28.92 -0.28
N THR A 213 12.41 -28.13 -1.23
CA THR A 213 12.21 -28.54 -2.63
C THR A 213 13.37 -28.12 -3.55
N ILE A 214 14.27 -27.26 -3.07
CA ILE A 214 15.42 -26.80 -3.83
C ILE A 214 16.53 -27.86 -3.67
N PRO A 215 17.04 -28.47 -4.76
CA PRO A 215 18.07 -29.49 -4.70
C PRO A 215 19.48 -28.89 -4.50
N LEU A 216 19.60 -27.88 -3.62
CA LEU A 216 20.83 -27.18 -3.27
C LEU A 216 20.92 -27.04 -1.75
N ARG A 217 22.14 -27.09 -1.20
CA ARG A 217 22.37 -26.80 0.23
C ARG A 217 22.12 -25.31 0.50
N PRO A 218 21.80 -24.90 1.73
CA PRO A 218 21.55 -23.49 2.07
C PRO A 218 22.67 -22.54 1.64
N VAL A 219 23.94 -22.96 1.76
CA VAL A 219 25.09 -22.17 1.32
C VAL A 219 25.20 -22.04 -0.20
N GLU A 220 24.79 -23.07 -0.94
CA GLU A 220 24.80 -23.07 -2.41
C GLU A 220 23.67 -22.20 -2.95
N THR A 221 22.49 -22.27 -2.33
CA THR A 221 21.37 -21.37 -2.65
C THR A 221 21.75 -19.91 -2.41
N ALA A 222 22.36 -19.60 -1.27
CA ALA A 222 22.81 -18.23 -0.97
C ALA A 222 23.85 -17.74 -1.98
N LEU A 223 24.82 -18.58 -2.36
CA LEU A 223 25.83 -18.24 -3.37
C LEU A 223 25.21 -18.03 -4.76
N LEU A 224 24.25 -18.88 -5.16
CA LEU A 224 23.54 -18.72 -6.41
C LEU A 224 22.75 -17.40 -6.44
N GLN A 225 22.06 -17.05 -5.35
CA GLN A 225 21.34 -15.78 -5.24
C GLN A 225 22.26 -14.57 -5.37
N ASP A 226 23.44 -14.63 -4.74
CA ASP A 226 24.46 -13.59 -4.90
C ASP A 226 24.87 -13.42 -6.36
N TRP A 227 25.16 -14.52 -7.08
CA TRP A 227 25.48 -14.45 -8.51
C TRP A 227 24.33 -13.94 -9.37
N LEU A 228 23.08 -14.32 -9.07
CA LEU A 228 21.91 -13.84 -9.80
C LEU A 228 21.71 -12.33 -9.61
N GLN A 229 21.96 -11.81 -8.41
CA GLN A 229 21.94 -10.37 -8.15
C GLN A 229 23.03 -9.64 -8.95
N HIS A 230 24.23 -10.22 -9.08
CA HIS A 230 25.28 -9.65 -9.93
C HIS A 230 24.90 -9.64 -11.42
N LEU A 231 24.26 -10.70 -11.92
CA LEU A 231 23.81 -10.79 -13.32
C LEU A 231 22.60 -9.89 -13.64
N ALA A 232 21.88 -9.45 -12.62
CA ALA A 232 20.72 -8.57 -12.74
C ALA A 232 21.08 -7.08 -12.83
N ASN A 233 22.32 -6.70 -12.52
CA ASN A 233 22.82 -5.32 -12.51
C ASN A 233 23.51 -4.92 -13.81
#